data_AF-A0A7S3VZ18-F1
#
_entry.id   AF-A0A7S3VZ18-F1
#
_cell.length_a   1.000
_cell.length_b   1.000
_cell.length_c   1.000
_cell.angle_alpha   90.00
_cell.angle_beta   90.00
_cell.angle_gamma   90.00
#
_symmetry.space_group_name_H-M   'P 1'
#
loop_
_entity.id
_entity.type
_entity.pdbx_description
1 polymer ?
#
loop_
_entity_poly.entity_id
_entity_poly.type
_entity_poly.pdbx_seq_one_letter_code
_entity_poly.pdbx_strand_id
1 'polypeptide(L)'
;MDVWRRAFVSAASSSVRFETVDVFSSHKFGGNQLAVVLDEQRRLSDDDMRRIAIEFGFSETTIVLPPKSEANTAWVRIFSKDGDEMPFAGHPNVGTATVLAWRRSIFGKEVRGTVLLEEKAGLVPLELIEDEAGRPVGATLTAPEPFSLSSPPLPAEAAAALIGLEASERFLALNIKVSMS
;
A
#
# COMPACT_ATOMS: atom_id res chain seq x y z
N MET A 1 -15.80 32.57 23.78
CA MET A 1 -15.18 32.87 22.47
C MET A 1 -13.75 33.34 22.72
N ASP A 2 -12.75 32.45 22.81
CA ASP A 2 -11.32 32.89 22.80
C ASP A 2 -10.28 31.75 22.66
N VAL A 3 -10.65 30.58 22.10
CA VAL A 3 -9.74 29.43 22.01
C VAL A 3 -8.71 29.53 20.86
N TRP A 4 -8.83 30.54 19.99
CA TRP A 4 -8.02 30.66 18.76
C TRP A 4 -6.83 31.63 18.86
N ARG A 5 -6.56 32.26 20.01
CA ARG A 5 -5.54 33.33 20.11
C ARG A 5 -4.08 32.87 20.00
N ARG A 6 -3.81 31.57 20.10
CA ARG A 6 -2.48 30.98 19.94
C ARG A 6 -2.56 29.67 19.16
N ALA A 7 -2.77 29.79 17.85
CA ALA A 7 -2.50 28.69 16.93
C ALA A 7 -1.00 28.70 16.59
N PHE A 8 -0.31 27.60 16.87
CA PHE A 8 1.07 27.40 16.44
C PHE A 8 1.06 26.51 15.19
N VAL A 9 1.70 26.98 14.13
CA VAL A 9 2.03 26.12 12.98
C VAL A 9 3.45 25.65 13.22
N SER A 10 3.66 24.34 13.27
CA SER A 10 5.01 23.78 13.25
C SER A 10 5.65 24.13 11.91
N ALA A 11 6.72 24.91 11.92
CA ALA A 11 7.56 25.10 10.75
C ALA A 11 8.34 23.80 10.54
N ALA A 12 7.80 22.88 9.73
CA ALA A 12 8.56 21.72 9.31
C ALA A 12 9.74 22.20 8.44
N SER A 13 10.96 21.95 8.89
CA SER A 13 12.20 22.21 8.14
C SER A 13 12.31 21.32 6.88
N SER A 14 11.47 20.29 6.78
CA SER A 14 11.40 19.35 5.66
C SER A 14 9.96 19.23 5.16
N SER A 15 9.74 19.58 3.89
CA SER A 15 8.53 19.21 3.16
C SER A 15 8.66 17.78 2.63
N VAL A 16 7.56 17.05 2.65
CA VAL A 16 7.49 15.69 2.09
C VAL A 16 6.47 15.70 0.97
N ARG A 17 6.80 15.05 -0.16
CA ARG A 17 5.84 14.87 -1.25
C ARG A 17 5.05 13.60 -1.01
N PHE A 18 3.76 13.65 -1.28
CA PHE A 18 2.91 12.48 -1.25
C PHE A 18 1.87 12.54 -2.35
N GLU A 19 1.36 11.38 -2.72
CA GLU A 19 0.21 11.21 -3.62
C GLU A 19 -0.81 10.32 -2.92
N THR A 20 -2.07 10.75 -2.91
CA THR A 20 -3.19 9.92 -2.42
C THR A 20 -3.86 9.24 -3.59
N VAL A 21 -4.05 7.92 -3.51
CA VAL A 21 -4.70 7.13 -4.56
C VAL A 21 -5.79 6.23 -4.00
N ASP A 22 -6.79 5.96 -4.83
CA ASP A 22 -7.90 5.07 -4.55
C ASP A 22 -7.65 3.75 -5.29
N VAL A 23 -7.16 2.73 -4.58
CA VAL A 23 -6.83 1.43 -5.17
C VAL A 23 -8.10 0.59 -5.35
N PHE A 24 -8.16 -0.20 -6.43
CA PHE A 24 -9.32 -1.01 -6.82
C PHE A 24 -10.58 -0.20 -7.14
N SER A 25 -10.41 1.04 -7.60
CA SER A 25 -11.53 1.88 -8.05
C SER A 25 -11.21 2.56 -9.38
N SER A 26 -12.24 2.72 -10.22
CA SER A 26 -12.21 3.54 -11.43
C SER A 26 -12.79 4.94 -11.22
N HIS A 27 -13.18 5.28 -9.99
CA HIS A 27 -13.78 6.56 -9.60
C HIS A 27 -13.08 7.11 -8.37
N LYS A 28 -13.01 8.45 -8.27
CA LYS A 28 -12.43 9.13 -7.10
C LYS A 28 -13.24 8.84 -5.83
N PHE A 29 -12.55 8.73 -4.72
CA PHE A 29 -13.09 8.49 -3.38
C PHE A 29 -13.84 7.16 -3.24
N GLY A 30 -13.41 6.15 -4.00
CA GLY A 30 -13.89 4.77 -3.90
C GLY A 30 -12.74 3.80 -3.60
N GLY A 31 -13.03 2.50 -3.54
CA GLY A 31 -11.99 1.49 -3.31
C GLY A 31 -11.31 1.63 -1.95
N ASN A 32 -10.01 1.32 -1.89
CA ASN A 32 -9.21 1.46 -0.68
C ASN A 32 -8.17 2.58 -0.84
N GLN A 33 -8.18 3.52 0.10
CA GLN A 33 -7.34 4.71 0.07
C GLN A 33 -5.90 4.37 0.46
N LEU A 34 -4.95 4.97 -0.24
CA LEU A 34 -3.53 4.81 0.02
C LEU A 34 -2.83 6.17 -0.07
N ALA A 35 -2.02 6.47 0.93
CA ALA A 35 -1.05 7.56 0.86
C ALA A 35 0.32 6.99 0.47
N VAL A 36 0.87 7.47 -0.65
CA VAL A 36 2.22 7.13 -1.13
C VAL A 36 3.13 8.31 -0.88
N VAL A 37 4.02 8.19 0.09
CA VAL A 37 4.93 9.23 0.55
C VAL A 37 6.30 9.02 -0.08
N LEU A 38 6.85 10.07 -0.69
CA LEU A 38 8.11 10.02 -1.43
C LEU A 38 9.22 10.68 -0.61
N ASP A 39 10.04 9.86 0.06
CA ASP A 39 11.22 10.31 0.81
C ASP A 39 12.48 10.12 -0.02
N GLU A 40 12.58 10.90 -1.10
CA GLU A 40 13.62 10.69 -2.11
C GLU A 40 15.05 10.89 -1.59
N GLN A 41 15.21 11.66 -0.52
CA GLN A 41 16.49 11.98 0.10
C GLN A 41 16.72 11.25 1.42
N ARG A 42 15.85 10.30 1.81
CA ARG A 42 15.92 9.54 3.05
C ARG A 42 16.07 10.45 4.28
N ARG A 43 15.21 11.46 4.37
CA ARG A 43 15.21 12.48 5.43
C ARG A 43 14.31 12.12 6.59
N LEU A 44 13.40 11.17 6.42
CA LEU A 44 12.47 10.76 7.46
C LEU A 44 13.13 9.76 8.41
N SER A 45 12.98 9.99 9.69
CA SER A 45 13.25 8.98 10.72
C SER A 45 12.11 7.96 10.77
N ASP A 46 12.35 6.83 11.44
CA ASP A 46 11.32 5.81 11.69
C ASP A 46 10.10 6.39 12.44
N ASP A 47 10.34 7.30 13.39
CA ASP A 47 9.28 7.97 14.14
C ASP A 47 8.50 8.95 13.27
N ASP A 48 9.15 9.65 12.33
CA ASP A 48 8.46 10.50 11.37
C ASP A 48 7.55 9.66 10.45
N MET A 49 8.05 8.54 9.93
CA MET A 49 7.27 7.64 9.07
C MET A 49 6.03 7.10 9.80
N ARG A 50 6.20 6.67 11.05
CA ARG A 50 5.11 6.26 11.94
C ARG A 50 4.07 7.37 12.12
N ARG A 51 4.52 8.59 12.46
CA ARG A 51 3.62 9.74 12.68
C ARG A 51 2.89 10.16 11.42
N ILE A 52 3.54 10.09 10.26
CA ILE A 52 2.92 10.37 8.96
C ILE A 52 1.77 9.38 8.69
N ALA A 53 1.98 8.09 8.94
CA ALA A 53 0.92 7.09 8.77
C ALA A 53 -0.28 7.34 9.69
N ILE A 54 -0.02 7.69 10.96
CA ILE A 54 -1.06 8.08 11.93
C ILE A 54 -1.81 9.33 11.47
N GLU A 55 -1.10 10.33 10.93
CA GLU A 55 -1.68 11.59 10.43
C GLU A 55 -2.62 11.36 9.23
N PHE A 56 -2.25 10.49 8.28
CA PHE A 56 -3.13 10.15 7.16
C PHE A 56 -4.36 9.36 7.61
N GLY A 57 -4.20 8.44 8.56
CA GLY A 57 -5.30 7.64 9.12
C GLY A 57 -5.96 6.66 8.14
N PHE A 58 -5.37 6.45 6.95
CA PHE A 58 -5.77 5.39 6.02
C PHE A 58 -5.37 4.01 6.54
N SER A 59 -5.99 2.95 5.99
CA SER A 59 -5.67 1.55 6.35
C SER A 59 -4.15 1.32 6.36
N GLU A 60 -3.47 1.81 5.31
CA GLU A 60 -2.02 1.78 5.18
C GLU A 60 -1.47 3.06 4.53
N THR A 61 -0.21 3.35 4.82
CA THR A 61 0.61 4.39 4.17
C THR A 61 1.94 3.77 3.72
N THR A 62 2.39 4.07 2.50
CA THR A 62 3.71 3.63 2.01
C THR A 62 4.71 4.76 2.02
N ILE A 63 5.93 4.47 2.46
CA ILE A 63 7.07 5.37 2.36
C ILE A 63 8.04 4.80 1.33
N VAL A 64 8.24 5.52 0.24
CA VAL A 64 9.14 5.19 -0.87
C VAL A 64 10.49 5.83 -0.61
N LEU A 65 11.53 5.00 -0.57
CA LEU A 65 12.91 5.34 -0.26
C LEU A 65 13.83 4.91 -1.41
N PRO A 66 15.04 5.51 -1.52
CA PRO A 66 16.05 5.02 -2.45
C PRO A 66 16.26 3.52 -2.28
N PRO A 67 16.33 2.74 -3.38
CA PRO A 67 16.50 1.30 -3.30
C PRO A 67 17.84 0.95 -2.64
N LYS A 68 17.88 -0.14 -1.90
CA LYS A 68 19.13 -0.67 -1.31
C LYS A 68 20.03 -1.27 -2.38
N SER A 69 19.45 -1.83 -3.44
CA SER A 69 20.15 -2.34 -4.63
C SER A 69 19.85 -1.49 -5.86
N GLU A 70 20.89 -1.14 -6.61
CA GLU A 70 20.74 -0.46 -7.89
C GLU A 70 20.03 -1.30 -8.97
N ALA A 71 19.84 -2.60 -8.76
CA ALA A 71 19.03 -3.42 -9.66
C ALA A 71 17.51 -3.24 -9.46
N ASN A 72 17.08 -2.73 -8.30
CA ASN A 72 15.67 -2.66 -7.91
C ASN A 72 15.09 -1.25 -8.10
N THR A 73 13.77 -1.12 -8.08
CA THR A 73 13.09 0.16 -8.36
C THR A 73 13.09 1.08 -7.14
N ALA A 74 12.64 0.59 -5.98
CA ALA A 74 12.56 1.37 -4.76
C ALA A 74 12.60 0.48 -3.52
N TRP A 75 12.99 1.05 -2.38
CA TRP A 75 12.73 0.45 -1.07
C TRP A 75 11.42 1.03 -0.54
N VAL A 76 10.47 0.15 -0.18
CA VAL A 76 9.17 0.54 0.34
C VAL A 76 9.01 0.04 1.76
N ARG A 77 8.52 0.92 2.63
CA ARG A 77 8.06 0.58 3.98
C ARG A 77 6.56 0.84 4.06
N ILE A 78 5.83 -0.05 4.71
CA ILE A 78 4.37 -0.01 4.79
C ILE A 78 3.99 0.12 6.26
N PHE A 79 3.14 1.09 6.58
CA PHE A 79 2.68 1.34 7.95
C PHE A 79 1.16 1.26 8.01
N SER A 80 0.63 0.65 9.06
CA SER A 80 -0.81 0.68 9.36
C SER A 80 -1.25 2.05 9.89
N LYS A 81 -2.55 2.28 9.97
CA LYS A 81 -3.15 3.48 10.59
C LYS A 81 -2.68 3.75 12.04
N ASP A 82 -2.31 2.70 12.77
CA ASP A 82 -1.85 2.79 14.16
C ASP A 82 -0.33 3.06 14.26
N GLY A 83 0.33 3.14 13.10
CA GLY A 83 1.75 3.45 12.98
C GLY A 83 2.68 2.25 13.14
N ASP A 84 2.16 1.03 12.96
CA ASP A 84 2.94 -0.20 13.03
C ASP A 84 3.43 -0.61 11.65
N GLU A 85 4.72 -0.96 11.53
CA GLU A 85 5.31 -1.36 10.25
C GLU A 85 4.92 -2.79 9.87
N MET A 86 4.23 -2.91 8.74
CA MET A 86 3.81 -4.17 8.16
C MET A 86 4.89 -4.74 7.23
N PRO A 87 5.13 -6.06 7.24
CA PRO A 87 6.13 -6.66 6.37
C PRO A 87 5.74 -6.62 4.89
N PHE A 88 4.43 -6.63 4.60
CA PHE A 88 3.84 -6.69 3.26
C PHE A 88 2.36 -6.29 3.33
N ALA A 89 1.84 -5.69 2.25
CA ALA A 89 0.40 -5.51 2.04
C ALA A 89 0.07 -5.44 0.55
N GLY A 90 -1.04 -6.07 0.13
CA GLY A 90 -1.37 -6.23 -1.29
C GLY A 90 -1.71 -4.91 -2.01
N HIS A 91 -2.79 -4.24 -1.59
CA HIS A 91 -3.23 -3.00 -2.24
C HIS A 91 -2.21 -1.85 -2.15
N PRO A 92 -1.44 -1.69 -1.04
CA PRO A 92 -0.40 -0.68 -0.97
C PRO A 92 0.69 -0.87 -2.03
N ASN A 93 1.04 -2.12 -2.36
CA ASN A 93 2.03 -2.43 -3.39
C ASN A 93 1.51 -2.11 -4.80
N VAL A 94 0.26 -2.47 -5.10
CA VAL A 94 -0.39 -2.12 -6.39
C VAL A 94 -0.47 -0.60 -6.56
N GLY A 95 -0.94 0.12 -5.55
CA GLY A 95 -1.04 1.58 -5.60
C GLY A 95 0.32 2.26 -5.72
N THR A 96 1.30 1.83 -4.93
CA THR A 96 2.66 2.38 -4.95
C THR A 96 3.33 2.18 -6.31
N ALA A 97 3.31 0.96 -6.86
CA ALA A 97 3.90 0.70 -8.18
C ALA A 97 3.26 1.56 -9.29
N THR A 98 1.94 1.74 -9.24
CA THR A 98 1.20 2.58 -10.20
C THR A 98 1.60 4.06 -10.08
N VAL A 99 1.70 4.59 -8.85
CA VAL A 99 2.20 5.95 -8.60
C VAL A 99 3.62 6.13 -9.14
N LEU A 100 4.52 5.19 -8.87
CA LEU A 100 5.89 5.26 -9.41
C LEU A 100 5.91 5.28 -10.94
N ALA A 101 5.03 4.52 -11.59
CA ALA A 101 4.92 4.51 -13.05
C ALA A 101 4.36 5.82 -13.62
N TRP A 102 3.40 6.47 -12.95
CA TRP A 102 2.91 7.79 -13.35
C TRP A 102 3.99 8.87 -13.33
N ARG A 103 4.94 8.74 -12.41
CA ARG A 103 6.09 9.66 -12.31
C ARG A 103 7.12 9.46 -13.42
N ARG A 104 7.04 8.37 -14.19
CA ARG A 104 7.93 7.96 -15.28
C ARG A 104 9.36 7.64 -14.87
N SER A 105 9.91 8.35 -13.88
CA SER A 105 11.20 8.05 -13.29
C SER A 105 11.21 8.26 -11.79
N ILE A 106 12.04 7.46 -11.11
CA ILE A 106 12.32 7.59 -9.68
C ILE A 106 13.78 7.20 -9.44
N PHE A 107 14.48 7.91 -8.55
CA PHE A 107 15.88 7.65 -8.23
C PHE A 107 16.82 7.57 -9.45
N GLY A 108 16.54 8.36 -10.49
CA GLY A 108 17.33 8.38 -11.73
C GLY A 108 17.07 7.21 -12.68
N LYS A 109 16.04 6.39 -12.43
CA LYS A 109 15.66 5.24 -13.26
C LYS A 109 14.29 5.44 -13.87
N GLU A 110 14.12 4.98 -15.10
CA GLU A 110 12.82 4.89 -15.75
C GLU A 110 11.97 3.80 -15.09
N VAL A 111 10.67 4.05 -14.92
CA VAL A 111 9.70 3.11 -14.34
C VAL A 111 8.74 2.66 -15.44
N ARG A 112 8.92 1.42 -15.92
CA ARG A 112 8.12 0.78 -16.97
C ARG A 112 8.22 -0.75 -16.88
N GLY A 113 7.23 -1.46 -17.41
CA GLY A 113 7.19 -2.93 -17.37
C GLY A 113 7.12 -3.44 -15.93
N THR A 114 8.21 -4.05 -15.46
CA THR A 114 8.31 -4.60 -14.10
C THR A 114 8.81 -3.56 -13.09
N VAL A 115 8.11 -3.43 -11.97
CA VAL A 115 8.53 -2.68 -10.78
C VAL A 115 8.99 -3.65 -9.71
N LEU A 116 10.21 -3.46 -9.19
CA LEU A 116 10.79 -4.29 -8.13
C LEU A 116 10.84 -3.49 -6.83
N LEU A 117 9.94 -3.79 -5.89
CA LEU A 117 9.91 -3.16 -4.58
C LEU A 117 10.67 -4.01 -3.58
N GLU A 118 11.64 -3.42 -2.91
CA GLU A 118 12.26 -4.05 -1.73
C GLU A 118 11.38 -3.75 -0.53
N GLU A 119 10.95 -4.77 0.20
CA GLU A 119 10.11 -4.65 1.39
C GLU A 119 10.70 -5.48 2.54
N LYS A 120 10.10 -5.37 3.72
CA LYS A 120 10.51 -6.17 4.87
C LYS A 120 10.21 -7.67 4.68
N ALA A 121 9.20 -8.02 3.87
CA ALA A 121 8.93 -9.40 3.43
C ALA A 121 9.88 -9.90 2.32
N GLY A 122 10.75 -9.04 1.78
CA GLY A 122 11.67 -9.40 0.68
C GLY A 122 11.40 -8.61 -0.60
N LEU A 123 11.84 -9.14 -1.73
CA LEU A 123 11.68 -8.51 -3.03
C LEU A 123 10.29 -8.82 -3.60
N VAL A 124 9.55 -7.79 -3.96
CA VAL A 124 8.18 -7.87 -4.46
C VAL A 124 8.13 -7.39 -5.92
N PRO A 125 8.03 -8.31 -6.89
CA PRO A 125 7.86 -7.95 -8.30
C PRO A 125 6.40 -7.60 -8.60
N LEU A 126 6.20 -6.50 -9.33
CA LEU A 126 4.90 -6.08 -9.86
C LEU A 126 5.00 -5.82 -11.34
N GLU A 127 4.03 -6.33 -12.10
CA GLU A 127 3.90 -6.07 -13.53
C GLU A 127 2.91 -4.93 -13.77
N LEU A 128 3.37 -3.83 -14.38
CA LEU A 128 2.50 -2.70 -14.69
C LEU A 128 1.46 -3.07 -15.74
N ILE A 129 0.24 -2.59 -15.52
CA ILE A 129 -0.86 -2.69 -16.47
C ILE A 129 -0.98 -1.33 -17.16
N GLU A 130 -0.94 -1.33 -18.48
CA GLU A 130 -1.11 -0.13 -19.30
C GLU A 130 -2.44 -0.19 -20.07
N ASP A 131 -3.02 0.97 -20.34
CA ASP A 131 -4.15 1.09 -21.27
C ASP A 131 -3.70 1.08 -22.74
N GLU A 132 -4.65 1.17 -23.68
CA GLU A 132 -4.37 1.19 -25.12
C GLU A 132 -3.45 2.35 -25.56
N ALA A 133 -3.34 3.40 -24.75
CA ALA A 133 -2.47 4.56 -25.01
C ALA A 133 -1.09 4.44 -24.33
N GLY A 134 -0.77 3.30 -23.72
CA GLY A 134 0.49 3.09 -22.99
C GLY A 134 0.56 3.86 -21.67
N ARG A 135 -0.58 4.21 -21.07
CA ARG A 135 -0.64 4.88 -19.77
C ARG A 135 -0.76 3.83 -18.67
N PRO A 136 0.08 3.86 -17.62
CA PRO A 136 -0.08 2.98 -16.48
C PRO A 136 -1.43 3.21 -15.81
N VAL A 137 -2.21 2.14 -15.64
CA VAL A 137 -3.53 2.15 -15.00
C VAL A 137 -3.61 1.23 -13.78
N GLY A 138 -2.58 0.42 -13.54
CA GLY A 138 -2.52 -0.46 -12.39
C GLY A 138 -1.25 -1.30 -12.39
N ALA A 139 -1.24 -2.31 -11.53
CA ALA A 139 -0.19 -3.33 -11.49
C ALA A 139 -0.77 -4.68 -11.05
N THR A 140 -0.17 -5.77 -11.55
CA THR A 140 -0.44 -7.13 -11.09
C THR A 140 0.63 -7.53 -10.08
N LEU A 141 0.20 -8.09 -8.96
CA LEU A 141 1.06 -8.55 -7.88
C LEU A 141 0.90 -10.06 -7.73
N THR A 142 2.03 -10.77 -7.73
CA THR A 142 2.07 -12.17 -7.31
C THR A 142 2.52 -12.20 -5.86
N ALA A 143 1.67 -12.68 -4.96
CA ALA A 143 2.02 -12.77 -3.54
C ALA A 143 3.25 -13.68 -3.36
N PRO A 144 4.25 -13.26 -2.57
CA PRO A 144 5.53 -13.97 -2.47
C PRO A 144 5.41 -15.35 -1.79
N GLU A 145 4.39 -15.56 -0.96
CA GLU A 145 4.16 -16.82 -0.24
C GLU A 145 2.77 -17.42 -0.52
N PRO A 146 2.68 -18.74 -0.73
CA PRO A 146 1.41 -19.46 -0.73
C PRO A 146 0.67 -19.25 0.58
N PHE A 147 -0.65 -19.06 0.50
CA PHE A 147 -1.50 -18.97 1.68
C PHE A 147 -1.34 -20.22 2.56
N SER A 148 -1.01 -20.02 3.83
CA SER A 148 -0.93 -21.08 4.82
C SER A 148 -1.71 -20.69 6.08
N LEU A 149 -2.40 -21.66 6.66
CA LEU A 149 -3.09 -21.50 7.91
C LEU A 149 -2.18 -21.98 9.04
N SER A 150 -1.93 -21.11 10.03
CA SER A 150 -1.20 -21.47 11.24
C SER A 150 -2.02 -22.32 12.22
N SER A 151 -3.32 -22.48 11.96
CA SER A 151 -4.24 -23.28 12.76
C SER A 151 -5.40 -23.77 11.89
N PRO A 152 -6.00 -24.94 12.20
CA PRO A 152 -7.17 -25.41 11.47
C PRO A 152 -8.29 -24.35 11.51
N PRO A 153 -9.03 -24.18 10.41
CA PRO A 153 -10.11 -23.20 10.35
C PRO A 153 -11.19 -23.57 11.38
N LEU A 154 -11.88 -22.55 11.89
CA LEU A 154 -13.05 -22.77 12.74
C LEU A 154 -14.10 -23.60 11.98
N PRO A 155 -14.87 -24.46 12.68
CA PRO A 155 -16.06 -25.07 12.11
C PRO A 155 -16.97 -23.99 11.51
N ALA A 156 -17.62 -24.30 10.39
CA ALA A 156 -18.44 -23.34 9.64
C ALA A 156 -19.53 -22.71 10.53
N GLU A 157 -20.10 -23.50 11.43
CA GLU A 157 -21.13 -23.08 12.39
C GLU A 157 -20.58 -22.03 13.37
N ALA A 158 -19.36 -22.25 13.88
CA ALA A 158 -18.71 -21.33 14.80
C ALA A 158 -18.30 -20.04 14.09
N ALA A 159 -17.82 -20.15 12.85
CA ALA A 159 -17.48 -18.98 12.04
C ALA A 159 -18.73 -18.14 11.70
N ALA A 160 -19.84 -18.77 11.30
CA ALA A 160 -21.10 -18.11 11.00
C ALA A 160 -21.65 -17.37 12.23
N ALA A 161 -21.69 -18.02 13.38
CA ALA A 161 -22.17 -17.41 14.62
C ALA A 161 -21.37 -16.15 15.01
N LEU A 162 -20.04 -16.12 14.79
CA LEU A 162 -19.19 -14.96 15.10
C LEU A 162 -19.51 -13.72 14.26
N ILE A 163 -20.03 -13.91 13.05
CA ILE A 163 -20.44 -12.81 12.15
C ILE A 163 -21.97 -12.63 12.10
N GLY A 164 -22.69 -13.24 13.05
CA GLY A 164 -24.14 -13.06 13.22
C GLY A 164 -25.00 -13.82 12.22
N LEU A 165 -24.51 -14.95 11.71
CA LEU A 165 -25.15 -15.73 10.66
C LEU A 165 -25.49 -17.15 11.12
N GLU A 166 -26.48 -17.73 10.45
CA GLU A 166 -26.83 -19.14 10.62
C GLU A 166 -25.91 -20.02 9.75
N ALA A 167 -25.54 -21.21 10.24
CA ALA A 167 -24.66 -22.13 9.51
C ALA A 167 -25.25 -22.59 8.15
N SER A 168 -26.56 -22.46 7.98
CA SER A 168 -27.27 -22.78 6.74
C SER A 168 -27.21 -21.67 5.70
N GLU A 169 -26.78 -20.46 6.07
CA GLU A 169 -26.57 -19.34 5.14
C GLU A 169 -25.31 -19.60 4.31
N ARG A 170 -25.53 -20.13 3.09
CA ARG A 170 -24.47 -20.37 2.12
C ARG A 170 -24.08 -19.07 1.44
N PHE A 171 -22.86 -18.59 1.72
CA PHE A 171 -22.22 -17.64 0.83
C PHE A 171 -21.81 -18.36 -0.45
N LEU A 172 -22.40 -17.96 -1.57
CA LEU A 172 -21.67 -18.04 -2.82
C LEU A 172 -20.45 -17.14 -2.62
N ALA A 173 -19.30 -17.75 -2.33
CA ALA A 173 -18.03 -17.07 -2.49
C ALA A 173 -18.02 -16.62 -3.96
N LEU A 174 -18.36 -15.35 -4.19
CA LEU A 174 -18.11 -14.69 -5.45
C LEU A 174 -16.66 -14.99 -5.77
N ASN A 175 -16.44 -15.69 -6.88
CA ASN A 175 -15.15 -16.17 -7.35
C ASN A 175 -14.08 -15.08 -7.25
N ILE A 176 -13.44 -14.92 -6.10
CA ILE A 176 -12.15 -14.27 -6.01
C ILE A 176 -11.19 -15.31 -6.58
N LYS A 177 -11.04 -15.29 -7.91
CA LYS A 177 -9.93 -15.99 -8.57
C LYS A 177 -8.64 -15.32 -8.10
N VAL A 178 -8.11 -15.79 -6.97
CA VAL A 178 -6.68 -15.67 -6.70
C VAL A 178 -6.03 -16.68 -7.63
N SER A 179 -5.67 -16.22 -8.83
CA SER A 179 -4.91 -17.05 -9.77
C SER A 179 -3.49 -17.18 -9.23
N MET A 180 -3.21 -18.29 -8.56
CA MET A 180 -1.84 -18.71 -8.27
C MET A 180 -1.33 -19.43 -9.53
N SER A 181 -0.39 -18.81 -10.24
CA SER A 181 0.39 -19.46 -11.29
C SER A 181 1.62 -20.12 -10.70
#